data_AF-A0A925VZ42-F1
#
_entry.id   AF-A0A925VZ42-F1
#
_cell.length_a   1.000
_cell.length_b   1.000
_cell.length_c   1.000
_cell.angle_alpha   90.00
_cell.angle_beta   90.00
_cell.angle_gamma   90.00
#
_symmetry.space_group_name_H-M   'P 1'
#
loop_
_entity.id
_entity.type
_entity.pdbx_description
1 polymer ?
#
loop_
_entity_poly.entity_id
_entity_poly.type
_entity_poly.pdbx_seq_one_letter_code
_entity_poly.pdbx_strand_id
1 'polypeptide(L)'
;MHGLAETDAIAAALGRFTDDDLDRLRAVADSSPDVVPSLLAYLDHAGDWEQHRRRGADFELQGPMTALEDSESQAALAALRVFSARFRASGHDDASALFDAVADALRPGARPFSGELLH
;
A
#
# COMPACT_ATOMS: atom_id res chain seq x y z
N MET A 1 -0.89 17.26 8.24
CA MET A 1 -1.95 16.60 7.44
C MET A 1 -1.34 16.02 6.16
N HIS A 2 -0.44 15.04 6.26
CA HIS A 2 0.25 14.45 5.09
C HIS A 2 -0.07 12.95 4.93
N GLY A 3 -0.25 12.21 6.03
CA GLY A 3 -0.68 10.80 5.96
C GLY A 3 -2.11 10.58 5.43
N LEU A 4 -3.00 11.57 5.51
CA LEU A 4 -4.38 11.42 4.98
C LEU A 4 -4.41 11.35 3.44
N ALA A 5 -3.57 12.13 2.75
CA ALA A 5 -3.55 12.15 1.28
C ALA A 5 -2.97 10.86 0.68
N GLU A 6 -2.00 10.25 1.36
CA GLU A 6 -1.42 8.96 0.99
C GLU A 6 -2.46 7.84 1.15
N THR A 7 -3.14 7.81 2.30
CA THR A 7 -4.23 6.87 2.56
C THR A 7 -5.41 7.06 1.60
N ASP A 8 -5.75 8.29 1.21
CA ASP A 8 -6.80 8.60 0.22
C ASP A 8 -6.48 8.01 -1.16
N ALA A 9 -5.22 8.11 -1.61
CA ALA A 9 -4.79 7.53 -2.88
C ALA A 9 -4.86 6.00 -2.86
N ILE A 10 -4.47 5.38 -1.74
CA ILE A 10 -4.55 3.94 -1.52
C ILE A 10 -6.01 3.49 -1.49
N ALA A 11 -6.88 4.20 -0.74
CA ALA A 11 -8.32 3.97 -0.69
C ALA A 11 -8.98 4.07 -2.08
N ALA A 12 -8.60 5.07 -2.88
CA ALA A 12 -9.09 5.25 -4.23
C ALA A 12 -8.62 4.16 -5.20
N ALA A 13 -7.44 3.58 -4.99
CA ALA A 13 -6.97 2.42 -5.75
C ALA A 13 -7.75 1.16 -5.35
N LEU A 14 -7.91 0.89 -4.06
CA LEU A 14 -8.67 -0.24 -3.54
C LEU A 14 -10.14 -0.21 -3.95
N GLY A 15 -10.76 0.98 -3.97
CA GLY A 15 -12.14 1.15 -4.42
C GLY A 15 -12.42 0.74 -5.87
N ARG A 16 -11.36 0.56 -6.69
CA ARG A 16 -11.47 0.10 -8.08
C ARG A 16 -11.36 -1.42 -8.24
N PHE A 17 -10.96 -2.14 -7.20
CA PHE A 17 -10.71 -3.58 -7.29
C PHE A 17 -12.02 -4.36 -7.42
N THR A 18 -12.02 -5.43 -8.19
CA THR A 18 -13.05 -6.47 -8.07
C THR A 18 -12.73 -7.39 -6.88
N ASP A 19 -13.67 -8.25 -6.48
CA ASP A 19 -13.40 -9.26 -5.47
C ASP A 19 -12.30 -10.23 -5.94
N ASP A 20 -12.26 -10.55 -7.23
CA ASP A 20 -11.19 -11.35 -7.85
C ASP A 20 -9.81 -10.67 -7.74
N ASP A 21 -9.74 -9.34 -7.81
CA ASP A 21 -8.49 -8.59 -7.64
C ASP A 21 -8.02 -8.61 -6.19
N LEU A 22 -8.95 -8.57 -5.22
CA LEU A 22 -8.64 -8.70 -3.80
C LEU A 22 -8.13 -10.10 -3.45
N ASP A 23 -8.73 -11.15 -4.01
CA ASP A 23 -8.25 -12.52 -3.84
C ASP A 23 -6.87 -12.74 -4.45
N ARG A 24 -6.60 -12.12 -5.62
CA ARG A 24 -5.27 -12.16 -6.23
C ARG A 24 -4.23 -11.41 -5.43
N LEU A 25 -4.59 -10.27 -4.83
CA LEU A 25 -3.69 -9.52 -3.94
C LEU A 25 -3.25 -10.42 -2.77
N ARG A 26 -4.20 -11.11 -2.14
CA ARG A 26 -3.94 -12.06 -1.05
C ARG A 26 -3.09 -13.24 -1.51
N ALA A 27 -3.37 -13.82 -2.67
CA ALA A 27 -2.55 -14.89 -3.24
C ALA A 27 -1.11 -14.48 -3.57
N VAL A 28 -0.89 -13.22 -4.00
CA VAL A 28 0.46 -12.68 -4.23
C VAL A 28 1.20 -12.47 -2.92
N ALA A 29 0.49 -12.03 -1.87
CA ALA A 29 1.06 -11.93 -0.54
C ALA A 29 1.52 -13.30 -0.03
N ASP A 30 0.67 -14.33 -0.17
CA ASP A 30 0.97 -15.69 0.31
C ASP A 30 2.09 -16.40 -0.49
N SER A 31 2.28 -16.06 -1.77
CA SER A 31 3.20 -16.76 -2.68
C SER A 31 4.59 -16.15 -2.79
N SER A 32 4.87 -15.07 -2.05
CA SER A 32 6.13 -14.32 -2.16
C SER A 32 7.00 -14.48 -0.90
N PRO A 33 7.77 -15.59 -0.77
CA PRO A 33 8.53 -15.92 0.44
C PRO A 33 9.68 -14.97 0.75
N ASP A 34 10.12 -14.15 -0.22
CA ASP A 34 11.20 -13.17 -0.06
C ASP A 34 10.68 -11.74 0.24
N VAL A 35 9.39 -11.60 0.55
CA VAL A 35 8.78 -10.29 0.78
C VAL A 35 8.71 -9.96 2.27
N VAL A 36 8.94 -8.68 2.57
CA VAL A 36 8.84 -8.10 3.91
C VAL A 36 7.50 -8.51 4.56
N PRO A 37 7.51 -9.28 5.66
CA PRO A 37 6.28 -9.75 6.30
C PRO A 37 5.32 -8.60 6.68
N SER A 38 5.87 -7.47 7.13
CA SER A 38 5.13 -6.26 7.45
C SER A 38 4.41 -5.65 6.25
N LEU A 39 5.00 -5.73 5.05
CA LEU A 39 4.35 -5.30 3.81
C LEU A 39 3.17 -6.20 3.46
N LEU A 40 3.32 -7.52 3.63
CA LEU A 40 2.26 -8.48 3.37
C LEU A 40 1.09 -8.28 4.32
N ALA A 41 1.38 -8.13 5.62
CA ALA A 41 0.37 -7.82 6.64
C ALA A 41 -0.37 -6.51 6.33
N TYR A 42 0.34 -5.50 5.81
CA TYR A 42 -0.27 -4.25 5.39
C TYR A 42 -1.22 -4.42 4.19
N LEU A 43 -0.77 -5.11 3.13
CA LEU A 43 -1.61 -5.34 1.94
C LEU A 43 -2.86 -6.17 2.28
N ASP A 44 -2.71 -7.13 3.20
CA ASP A 44 -3.81 -7.93 3.73
C ASP A 44 -4.84 -7.07 4.48
N HIS A 45 -4.37 -6.23 5.40
CA HIS A 45 -5.19 -5.26 6.12
C HIS A 45 -5.92 -4.29 5.18
N ALA A 46 -5.24 -3.78 4.16
CA ALA A 46 -5.80 -2.87 3.18
C ALA A 46 -6.91 -3.53 2.33
N GLY A 47 -6.70 -4.79 1.93
CA GLY A 47 -7.73 -5.57 1.25
C GLY A 47 -8.95 -5.84 2.13
N ASP A 48 -8.74 -6.21 3.38
CA ASP A 48 -9.83 -6.42 4.35
C ASP A 48 -10.59 -5.13 4.64
N TRP A 49 -9.91 -4.00 4.76
CA TRP A 49 -10.54 -2.68 4.91
C TRP A 49 -11.53 -2.41 3.77
N GLU A 50 -11.14 -2.64 2.51
CA GLU A 50 -12.01 -2.39 1.37
C GLU A 50 -13.24 -3.31 1.38
N GLN A 51 -13.06 -4.60 1.72
CA GLN A 51 -14.19 -5.53 1.84
C GLN A 51 -15.20 -5.09 2.91
N HIS A 52 -14.70 -4.61 4.06
CA HIS A 52 -15.57 -4.13 5.12
C HIS A 52 -16.23 -2.79 4.79
N ARG A 53 -15.51 -1.87 4.12
CA ARG A 53 -16.07 -0.62 3.60
C ARG A 53 -17.23 -0.88 2.65
N ARG A 54 -17.11 -1.87 1.75
CA ARG A 54 -18.21 -2.32 0.86
C ARG A 54 -19.44 -2.83 1.62
N ARG A 55 -19.23 -3.40 2.80
CA ARG A 55 -20.28 -3.89 3.71
C ARG A 55 -20.85 -2.80 4.62
N GLY A 56 -20.39 -1.56 4.48
CA GLY A 56 -20.86 -0.41 5.27
C GLY A 56 -20.21 -0.28 6.64
N ALA A 57 -19.10 -0.96 6.91
CA ALA A 57 -18.30 -0.71 8.10
C ALA A 57 -17.46 0.56 7.92
N ASP A 58 -17.37 1.36 8.97
CA ASP A 58 -16.64 2.63 8.98
C ASP A 58 -15.48 2.53 9.97
N PHE A 59 -14.31 2.13 9.46
CA PHE A 59 -13.06 2.18 10.21
C PHE A 59 -11.94 2.75 9.34
N GLU A 60 -10.98 3.38 9.99
CA GLU A 60 -9.90 4.11 9.33
C GLU A 60 -8.89 3.16 8.69
N LEU A 61 -8.59 3.38 7.41
CA LEU A 61 -7.50 2.71 6.72
C LEU A 61 -6.17 3.20 7.32
N GLN A 62 -5.39 2.29 7.87
CA GLN A 62 -4.08 2.63 8.40
C GLN A 62 -3.09 2.88 7.26
N GLY A 63 -2.09 3.74 7.51
CA GLY A 63 -1.01 3.98 6.56
C GLY A 63 -0.02 2.80 6.51
N PRO A 64 0.80 2.68 5.46
CA PRO A 64 1.80 1.61 5.39
C PRO A 64 2.88 1.77 6.47
N MET A 65 3.22 3.00 6.85
CA MET A 65 4.23 3.29 7.89
C MET A 65 3.80 2.91 9.31
N THR A 66 2.52 2.61 9.56
CA THR A 66 2.09 2.05 10.87
C THR A 66 2.35 0.55 10.96
N ALA A 67 2.55 -0.12 9.82
CA ALA A 67 2.87 -1.55 9.77
C ALA A 67 4.36 -1.82 9.48
N LEU A 68 5.00 -0.99 8.64
CA LEU A 68 6.40 -1.17 8.25
C LEU A 68 7.35 -0.30 9.07
N GLU A 69 8.46 -0.88 9.54
CA GLU A 69 9.56 -0.12 10.11
C GLU A 69 10.40 0.57 9.02
N ASP A 70 11.06 1.68 9.35
CA ASP A 70 11.96 2.41 8.43
C ASP A 70 13.06 1.50 7.83
N SER A 71 13.49 0.49 8.59
CA SER A 71 14.47 -0.52 8.19
C SER A 71 13.97 -1.42 7.05
N GLU A 72 12.66 -1.59 6.94
CA GLU A 72 11.98 -2.47 5.98
C GLU A 72 11.54 -1.73 4.71
N SER A 73 11.44 -0.39 4.76
CA SER A 73 10.94 0.45 3.67
C SER A 73 11.65 0.24 2.33
N GLN A 74 12.97 0.05 2.33
CA GLN A 74 13.71 -0.19 1.07
C GLN A 74 13.37 -1.55 0.44
N ALA A 75 13.27 -2.60 1.25
CA ALA A 75 12.90 -3.93 0.78
C ALA A 75 11.43 -3.94 0.32
N ALA A 76 10.55 -3.25 1.03
CA ALA A 76 9.15 -3.10 0.66
C ALA A 76 8.98 -2.32 -0.66
N LEU A 77 9.71 -1.22 -0.85
CA LEU A 77 9.73 -0.48 -2.11
C LEU A 77 10.19 -1.34 -3.29
N ALA A 78 11.20 -2.20 -3.09
CA ALA A 78 11.65 -3.12 -4.12
C ALA A 78 10.57 -4.16 -4.48
N ALA A 79 9.92 -4.75 -3.47
CA ALA A 79 8.84 -5.71 -3.67
C ALA A 79 7.64 -5.07 -4.41
N LEU A 80 7.21 -3.88 -4.00
CA LEU A 80 6.10 -3.14 -4.62
C LEU A 80 6.35 -2.84 -6.10
N ARG A 81 7.59 -2.52 -6.48
CA ARG A 81 7.96 -2.32 -7.90
C ARG A 81 7.84 -3.61 -8.70
N VAL A 82 8.29 -4.74 -8.14
CA VAL A 82 8.18 -6.05 -8.79
C VAL A 82 6.71 -6.43 -8.98
N PHE A 83 5.89 -6.23 -7.95
CA PHE A 83 4.44 -6.46 -8.03
C PHE A 83 3.77 -5.56 -9.07
N SER A 84 4.00 -4.24 -9.01
CA SER A 84 3.49 -3.27 -9.98
C SER A 84 3.82 -3.69 -11.42
N ALA A 85 5.08 -4.03 -11.69
CA ALA A 85 5.51 -4.48 -13.01
C ALA A 85 4.82 -5.79 -13.46
N ARG A 86 4.70 -6.77 -12.56
CA ARG A 86 4.06 -8.07 -12.86
C ARG A 86 2.58 -7.92 -13.19
N PHE A 87 1.85 -7.10 -12.43
CA PHE A 87 0.43 -6.88 -12.65
C PHE A 87 0.17 -6.04 -13.91
N ARG A 88 0.99 -5.01 -14.17
CA ARG A 88 0.94 -4.25 -15.42
C ARG A 88 1.17 -5.15 -16.65
N ALA A 89 2.16 -6.05 -16.59
CA ALA A 89 2.42 -7.01 -17.67
C ALA A 89 1.26 -7.99 -17.93
N SER A 90 0.40 -8.19 -16.93
CA SER A 90 -0.76 -9.08 -16.99
C SER A 90 -2.08 -8.34 -17.30
N GLY A 91 -2.03 -7.02 -17.54
CA GLY A 91 -3.21 -6.20 -17.86
C GLY A 91 -4.03 -5.76 -16.63
N HIS A 92 -3.48 -5.87 -15.43
CA HIS A 92 -4.14 -5.48 -14.17
C HIS A 92 -3.66 -4.11 -13.71
N ASP A 93 -4.09 -3.07 -14.41
CA ASP A 93 -3.63 -1.70 -14.18
C ASP A 93 -4.08 -1.15 -12.82
N ASP A 94 -5.24 -1.55 -12.30
CA ASP A 94 -5.70 -1.12 -10.97
C ASP A 94 -4.85 -1.69 -9.85
N ALA A 95 -4.47 -2.97 -9.93
CA ALA A 95 -3.55 -3.59 -8.98
C ALA A 95 -2.16 -2.94 -9.04
N SER A 96 -1.67 -2.61 -10.23
CA SER A 96 -0.44 -1.84 -10.40
C SER A 96 -0.52 -0.47 -9.74
N ALA A 97 -1.66 0.22 -9.88
CA ALA A 97 -1.87 1.53 -9.27
C ALA A 97 -1.90 1.49 -7.74
N LEU A 98 -2.41 0.42 -7.13
CA LEU A 98 -2.32 0.21 -5.67
C LEU A 98 -0.86 0.14 -5.23
N PHE A 99 -0.05 -0.72 -5.87
CA PHE A 99 1.35 -0.90 -5.48
C PHE A 99 2.16 0.39 -5.68
N ASP A 100 1.87 1.15 -6.74
CA ASP A 100 2.49 2.44 -6.98
C ASP A 100 2.11 3.45 -5.88
N ALA A 101 0.84 3.50 -5.45
CA ALA A 101 0.38 4.37 -4.36
C ALA A 101 1.01 4.02 -3.01
N VAL A 102 1.11 2.73 -2.68
CA VAL A 102 1.79 2.27 -1.45
C VAL A 102 3.28 2.59 -1.52
N ALA A 103 3.91 2.45 -2.69
CA ALA A 103 5.32 2.78 -2.87
C ALA A 103 5.59 4.28 -2.71
N ASP A 104 4.68 5.15 -3.17
CA ASP A 104 4.80 6.59 -2.96
C ASP A 104 4.65 6.97 -1.48
N ALA A 105 3.73 6.34 -0.76
CA ALA A 105 3.58 6.52 0.69
C ALA A 105 4.80 6.07 1.52
N LEU A 106 5.61 5.15 0.98
CA LEU A 106 6.84 4.66 1.63
C LEU A 106 8.11 5.47 1.26
N ARG A 107 8.06 6.38 0.28
CA ARG A 107 9.26 7.15 -0.12
C ARG A 107 9.58 8.23 0.92
N PRO A 108 10.81 8.25 1.48
CA PRO A 108 11.24 9.35 2.35
C PRO A 108 11.36 10.63 1.50
N GLY A 109 10.36 11.51 1.58
CA GLY A 109 10.29 12.70 0.73
C GLY A 109 9.02 13.55 0.79
N ALA A 110 7.91 13.07 1.36
CA ALA A 110 6.74 13.90 1.63
C ALA A 110 6.86 14.68 2.97
N ARG A 111 8.07 15.17 3.27
CA ARG A 111 8.36 16.10 4.37
C ARG A 111 8.72 17.45 3.75
N PRO A 112 8.02 18.57 4.02
CA PRO A 112 8.77 19.82 4.10
C PRO A 112 9.78 19.65 5.22
N PHE A 113 11.05 19.94 4.96
CA PHE A 113 12.01 20.20 6.03
C PHE A 113 11.36 21.23 6.98
N SER A 114 10.95 20.79 8.17
CA SER A 114 10.84 21.71 9.30
C SER A 114 12.28 22.01 9.71
N GLY A 115 12.91 22.87 8.91
CA GLY A 115 14.09 23.60 9.31
C GLY A 115 13.66 24.45 10.50
N GLU A 116 13.94 23.91 11.68
CA GLU A 116 13.94 24.60 12.95
C GLU A 116 14.87 25.82 12.80
N LEU A 117 14.25 26.96 12.49
CA LEU A 117 14.83 28.26 12.79
C LEU A 117 14.73 28.39 14.30
N LEU A 118 15.86 28.35 15.00
CA LEU A 118 16.24 29.23 16.11
C LEU A 118 17.56 28.75 16.74
N HIS A 119 18.66 29.39 16.37
CA HIS A 119 19.54 30.09 17.30
C HIS A 119 20.45 31.07 16.55
#